data_AF-A0A7N0V4L7-F1
#
_entry.id   AF-A0A7N0V4L7-F1
#
_cell.length_a   1.000
_cell.length_b   1.000
_cell.length_c   1.000
_cell.angle_alpha   90.00
_cell.angle_beta   90.00
_cell.angle_gamma   90.00
#
_symmetry.space_group_name_H-M   'P 1'
#
loop_
_entity.id
_entity.type
_entity.pdbx_description
1 polymer ?
#
loop_
_entity_poly.entity_id
_entity_poly.type
_entity_poly.pdbx_seq_one_letter_code
_entity_poly.pdbx_strand_id
1 'polypeptide(L)'
;MKNAKAKSVAAIVGLLLFMVSNLALVAEAVGCNPVKLLPCLPSLTPDEEPVAPECCYMLKEQEPCLCDYIRNADYSKYINNPNTPYILGVCQVPQPRCRW
;
A
#
# COMPACT_ATOMS: atom_id res chain seq x y z
N MET A 1 -19.93 -41.39 -32.88
CA MET A 1 -19.07 -40.21 -33.15
C MET A 1 -19.57 -38.88 -32.54
N LYS A 2 -20.59 -38.86 -31.66
CA LYS A 2 -21.14 -37.61 -31.09
C LYS A 2 -20.50 -37.24 -29.73
N ASN A 3 -19.90 -38.22 -29.05
CA ASN A 3 -19.47 -38.11 -27.66
C ASN A 3 -18.00 -37.67 -27.51
N ALA A 4 -17.21 -37.67 -28.59
CA ALA A 4 -15.80 -37.27 -28.56
C ALA A 4 -15.65 -35.73 -28.63
N LYS A 5 -16.47 -35.07 -29.45
CA LYS A 5 -16.44 -33.60 -29.61
C LYS A 5 -16.90 -32.87 -28.35
N ALA A 6 -17.94 -33.36 -27.68
CA ALA A 6 -18.45 -32.78 -26.44
C ALA A 6 -17.46 -32.90 -25.26
N LYS A 7 -16.75 -34.03 -25.14
CA LYS A 7 -15.68 -34.23 -24.14
C LYS A 7 -14.50 -33.28 -24.39
N SER A 8 -14.17 -33.04 -25.65
CA SER A 8 -13.08 -32.12 -26.04
C SER A 8 -13.39 -30.67 -25.70
N VAL A 9 -14.63 -30.22 -25.90
CA VAL A 9 -15.06 -28.85 -25.57
C VAL A 9 -15.08 -28.64 -24.04
N ALA A 10 -15.60 -29.62 -23.29
CA ALA A 10 -15.61 -29.54 -21.83
C ALA A 10 -14.20 -29.49 -21.22
N ALA A 11 -13.24 -30.21 -21.79
CA ALA A 11 -11.84 -30.19 -21.36
C ALA A 11 -11.17 -28.83 -21.62
N ILE A 12 -11.45 -28.19 -22.75
CA ILE A 12 -10.90 -26.86 -23.10
C ILE A 12 -11.48 -25.79 -22.16
N VAL A 13 -12.80 -25.82 -21.90
CA VAL A 13 -13.44 -24.87 -20.97
C VAL A 13 -12.92 -25.07 -19.55
N GLY A 14 -12.75 -26.32 -19.09
CA GLY A 14 -12.16 -26.61 -17.78
C GLY A 14 -10.73 -26.10 -17.65
N LEU A 15 -9.90 -26.25 -18.68
CA LEU A 15 -8.52 -25.76 -18.70
C LEU A 15 -8.46 -24.22 -18.68
N LEU A 16 -9.33 -23.55 -19.44
CA LEU A 16 -9.41 -22.09 -19.46
C LEU A 16 -9.86 -21.52 -18.11
N LEU A 17 -10.84 -22.14 -17.45
CA LEU A 17 -11.30 -21.71 -16.12
C LEU A 17 -10.20 -21.88 -15.04
N PHE A 18 -9.38 -22.93 -15.14
CA PHE A 18 -8.28 -23.18 -14.20
C PHE A 18 -7.12 -22.18 -14.36
N MET A 19 -6.89 -21.69 -15.58
CA MET A 19 -5.89 -20.65 -15.86
C MET A 19 -6.30 -19.30 -15.26
N VAL A 20 -7.59 -18.95 -15.32
CA VAL A 20 -8.11 -17.67 -14.80
C VAL A 20 -8.03 -17.58 -13.27
N SER A 21 -8.13 -18.72 -12.56
CA SER A 21 -8.06 -18.75 -11.09
C SER A 21 -6.66 -18.51 -10.50
N ASN A 22 -5.60 -18.51 -11.32
CA ASN A 22 -4.21 -18.33 -10.87
C ASN A 22 -3.67 -16.91 -11.11
N LEU A 23 -4.52 -15.96 -11.48
CA LEU A 23 -4.12 -14.56 -11.53
C LEU A 23 -4.02 -14.00 -10.10
N ALA A 24 -3.03 -14.46 -9.35
CA ALA A 24 -2.54 -13.75 -8.19
C ALA A 24 -1.98 -12.43 -8.72
N LEU A 25 -2.66 -11.31 -8.42
CA LEU A 25 -2.07 -9.99 -8.53
C LEU A 25 -0.75 -10.04 -7.75
N VAL A 26 0.36 -10.14 -8.47
CA VAL A 26 1.67 -9.84 -7.90
C VAL A 26 1.64 -8.34 -7.71
N ALA A 27 1.15 -7.90 -6.56
CA ALA A 27 1.46 -6.58 -6.06
C ALA A 27 2.99 -6.55 -6.02
N GLU A 28 3.60 -5.73 -6.87
CA GLU A 28 5.01 -5.43 -6.75
C GLU A 28 5.23 -5.08 -5.28
N ALA A 29 6.07 -5.84 -4.59
CA ALA A 29 6.38 -5.57 -3.20
C ALA A 29 7.09 -4.21 -3.20
N VAL A 30 6.33 -3.14 -3.01
CA VAL A 30 6.86 -1.83 -2.71
C VAL A 30 7.72 -2.06 -1.47
N GLY A 31 9.03 -2.07 -1.66
CA GLY A 31 9.96 -2.24 -0.55
C GLY A 31 9.68 -1.12 0.45
N CYS A 32 9.53 -1.50 1.73
CA CYS A 32 9.40 -0.52 2.79
C CYS A 32 10.70 0.28 2.87
N ASN A 33 10.65 1.54 2.44
CA ASN A 33 11.76 2.48 2.50
C ASN A 33 11.31 3.80 3.16
N PRO A 34 11.66 4.04 4.43
CA PRO A 34 11.25 5.24 5.15
C PRO A 34 11.86 6.53 4.57
N VAL A 35 12.94 6.44 3.79
CA VAL A 35 13.53 7.59 3.07
C VAL A 35 12.54 8.19 2.07
N LYS A 36 11.59 7.40 1.54
CA LYS A 36 10.54 7.92 0.66
C LYS A 36 9.62 8.92 1.35
N LEU A 37 9.54 8.90 2.68
CA LEU A 37 8.70 9.82 3.47
C LEU A 37 9.41 11.13 3.84
N LEU A 38 10.68 11.32 3.45
CA LEU A 38 11.39 12.58 3.68
C LEU A 38 10.66 13.84 3.16
N PRO A 39 9.93 13.81 2.03
CA PRO A 39 9.15 14.96 1.58
C PRO A 39 8.07 15.42 2.56
N CYS A 40 7.70 14.60 3.55
CA CYS A 40 6.72 14.97 4.58
C CYS A 40 7.34 15.72 5.77
N LEU A 41 8.67 15.75 5.89
CA LEU A 41 9.36 16.38 7.04
C LEU A 41 9.06 17.87 7.21
N PRO A 42 9.00 18.70 6.14
CA PRO A 42 8.71 20.12 6.32
C PRO A 42 7.35 20.39 6.99
N SER A 43 6.34 19.57 6.69
CA SER A 43 5.00 19.67 7.31
C SER A 43 4.93 19.19 8.77
N LEU A 44 5.99 18.56 9.27
CA LEU A 44 6.13 18.19 10.69
C LEU A 44 6.70 19.33 11.53
N THR A 45 7.09 20.46 10.92
CA THR A 45 7.63 21.62 11.64
C THR A 45 6.52 22.39 12.36
N PRO A 46 6.86 23.13 13.43
CA PRO A 46 5.88 23.92 14.19
C PRO A 46 5.18 25.01 13.35
N ASP A 47 5.82 25.48 12.30
CA ASP A 47 5.30 26.52 11.40
C ASP A 47 4.30 25.95 10.36
N GLU A 48 4.02 24.64 10.41
CA GLU A 48 3.04 23.92 9.58
C GLU A 48 3.17 24.21 8.09
N GLU A 49 4.35 23.96 7.51
CA GLU A 49 4.53 24.11 6.06
C GLU A 49 3.51 23.25 5.27
N PRO A 50 2.97 23.78 4.15
CA PRO A 50 2.00 23.06 3.33
C PRO A 50 2.47 21.66 2.93
N VAL A 51 1.56 20.70 2.94
CA VAL A 51 1.88 19.32 2.54
C VAL A 51 2.25 19.27 1.07
N ALA A 52 3.50 18.89 0.78
CA ALA A 52 3.98 18.73 -0.58
C ALA A 52 3.21 17.62 -1.31
N PRO A 53 2.87 17.78 -2.60
CA PRO A 53 2.25 16.72 -3.40
C PRO A 53 3.03 15.40 -3.38
N GLU A 54 4.36 15.50 -3.39
CA GLU A 54 5.30 14.37 -3.33
C GLU A 54 5.21 13.63 -1.99
N CYS A 55 4.94 14.33 -0.88
CA CYS A 55 4.67 13.69 0.40
C CYS A 55 3.46 12.77 0.29
N CYS A 56 2.34 13.26 -0.26
CA CYS A 56 1.14 12.43 -0.39
C CYS A 56 1.30 11.26 -1.35
N TYR A 57 2.05 11.45 -2.45
CA TYR A 57 2.37 10.36 -3.37
C TYR A 57 3.14 9.24 -2.65
N MET A 58 4.23 9.59 -1.98
CA MET A 58 5.07 8.61 -1.29
C MET A 58 4.39 8.00 -0.07
N LEU A 59 3.59 8.77 0.67
CA LEU A 59 2.85 8.30 1.84
C LEU A 59 1.82 7.23 1.45
N LYS A 60 1.11 7.41 0.33
CA LYS A 60 0.20 6.40 -0.23
C LYS A 60 0.97 5.18 -0.72
N GLU A 61 2.11 5.38 -1.38
CA GLU A 61 2.95 4.27 -1.83
C GLU A 61 3.42 3.40 -0.66
N GLN A 62 3.71 4.02 0.48
CA GLN A 62 4.22 3.37 1.69
C GLN A 62 3.13 2.99 2.70
N GLU A 63 1.84 3.18 2.38
CA GLU A 63 0.71 2.88 3.28
C GLU A 63 0.78 1.46 3.90
N PRO A 64 1.12 0.39 3.15
CA PRO A 64 1.24 -0.96 3.72
C PRO A 64 2.32 -1.10 4.79
N CYS A 65 3.34 -0.24 4.78
CA CYS A 65 4.50 -0.28 5.67
C CYS A 65 4.32 0.57 6.94
N LEU A 66 3.27 1.38 7.04
CA LEU A 66 3.13 2.36 8.12
C LEU A 66 3.14 1.72 9.52
N CYS A 67 2.57 0.54 9.68
CA CYS A 67 2.61 -0.16 10.96
C CYS A 67 4.00 -0.70 11.33
N ASP A 68 4.83 -1.05 10.35
CA ASP A 68 6.22 -1.42 10.61
C ASP A 68 7.03 -0.19 11.04
N TYR A 69 6.78 0.96 10.43
CA TYR A 69 7.40 2.21 10.86
C TYR A 69 6.94 2.62 12.26
N ILE A 70 5.65 2.49 12.57
CA ILE A 70 5.08 2.80 13.89
C ILE A 70 5.74 2.00 15.00
N ARG A 71 6.05 0.73 14.74
CA ARG A 71 6.69 -0.15 15.73
C ARG A 71 8.18 0.09 15.89
N ASN A 72 8.82 0.76 14.93
CA ASN A 72 10.23 1.08 15.02
C ASN A 72 10.44 2.33 15.89
N ALA A 73 11.09 2.14 17.04
CA ALA A 73 11.36 3.19 18.01
C ALA A 73 12.19 4.36 17.44
N ASP A 74 13.03 4.12 16.42
CA ASP A 74 13.86 5.14 15.79
C ASP A 74 13.03 6.23 15.09
N TYR A 75 11.80 5.91 14.70
CA TYR A 75 10.89 6.83 14.01
C TYR A 75 9.87 7.49 14.94
N SER A 76 9.86 7.17 16.23
CA SER A 76 8.88 7.63 17.22
C SER A 76 8.65 9.15 17.21
N LYS A 77 9.71 9.95 17.03
CA LYS A 77 9.64 11.42 16.96
C LYS A 77 8.81 11.95 15.78
N TYR A 78 8.74 11.20 14.68
CA TYR A 78 7.94 11.56 13.51
C TYR A 78 6.49 11.09 13.69
N ILE A 79 6.30 9.89 14.22
CA ILE A 79 4.96 9.31 14.44
C ILE A 79 4.19 10.09 15.51
N ASN A 80 4.84 10.43 16.62
CA ASN A 80 4.23 11.13 17.75
C ASN A 80 4.15 12.65 17.54
N ASN A 81 4.48 13.15 16.34
CA ASN A 81 4.38 14.56 16.03
C ASN A 81 2.89 14.99 15.97
N PRO A 82 2.52 16.14 16.57
CA PRO A 82 1.14 16.62 16.58
C PRO A 82 0.55 16.90 15.18
N ASN A 83 1.40 17.11 14.16
CA ASN A 83 0.99 17.38 12.79
C ASN A 83 0.78 16.10 11.96
N THR A 84 1.15 14.93 12.48
CA THR A 84 0.97 13.64 11.76
C THR A 84 -0.50 13.38 11.37
N PRO A 85 -1.51 13.60 12.25
CA PRO A 85 -2.91 13.47 11.86
C PRO A 85 -3.33 14.45 10.76
N TYR A 86 -2.77 15.67 10.76
CA TYR A 86 -3.02 16.66 9.71
C TYR A 86 -2.50 16.17 8.34
N ILE A 87 -1.26 15.69 8.28
CA ILE A 87 -0.66 15.15 7.04
C ILE A 87 -1.47 13.98 6.49
N LEU A 88 -1.86 13.04 7.36
CA LEU A 88 -2.72 11.90 6.98
C LEU A 88 -4.06 12.36 6.40
N GLY A 89 -4.67 13.38 7.02
CA GLY A 89 -5.94 13.97 6.57
C GLY A 89 -5.82 14.63 5.19
N VAL A 90 -4.81 15.47 4.98
CA VAL A 90 -4.58 16.16 3.70
C VAL A 90 -4.31 15.15 2.58
N CYS A 91 -3.51 14.13 2.86
CA CYS A 91 -3.18 13.11 1.87
C CYS A 91 -4.27 12.05 1.68
N GLN A 92 -5.35 12.07 2.49
CA GLN A 92 -6.41 11.05 2.49
C GLN A 92 -5.87 9.63 2.73
N VAL A 93 -4.87 9.50 3.60
CA VAL A 93 -4.33 8.22 4.04
C VAL A 93 -4.99 7.88 5.38
N PRO A 94 -5.64 6.72 5.52
CA PRO A 94 -6.32 6.36 6.75
C PRO A 94 -5.29 6.19 7.89
N GLN A 95 -5.68 6.57 9.10
CA GLN A 95 -4.83 6.34 10.27
C GLN A 95 -4.59 4.83 10.47
N PRO A 96 -3.33 4.37 10.51
CA PRO A 96 -3.03 2.94 10.62
C PRO A 96 -3.54 2.35 11.94
N ARG A 97 -4.27 1.23 11.85
CA ARG A 97 -4.68 0.43 13.02
C ARG A 97 -3.69 -0.72 13.21
N CYS A 98 -2.60 -0.45 13.91
CA CYS A 98 -1.55 -1.43 14.12
C CYS A 98 -1.88 -2.36 15.28
N ARG A 99 -1.61 -3.65 15.09
CA ARG A 99 -1.62 -4.65 16.17
C ARG A 99 -0.22 -4.74 16.76
N TRP A 100 -0.14 -4.70 18.07
CA TRP A 100 1.10 -4.79 18.86
C TRP A 100 1.59 -6.23 18.92
#